data_AF-A0A644ZGL6-F1
#
_entry.id   AF-A0A644ZGL6-F1
#
_cell.length_a   1.000
_cell.length_b   1.000
_cell.length_c   1.000
_cell.angle_alpha   90.00
_cell.angle_beta   90.00
_cell.angle_gamma   90.00
#
_symmetry.space_group_name_H-M   'P 1'
#
loop_
_entity.id
_entity.type
_entity.pdbx_description
1 polymer ?
#
loop_
_entity_poly.entity_id
_entity_poly.type
_entity_poly.pdbx_seq_one_letter_code
_entity_poly.pdbx_strand_id
1 'polypeptide(L)'
;MKNYLNLNLLFAIVLLLCCTDQKIFSQTFADYTNLKLLNKGLQSAPPTVSTLMKYVDAPVSYSTGIPNISVPIYTIKSKELELPLSISYHARGIKVDDESSDVGLGWSLIAGGCITRIVKGKVDDEYIRWRGVPLKNRTEIVSSNDESYLLGVRMGDNDTEYDRFVYNFCGITGSFYCMKDGVIFQYPLTDRKIDVFKDSVGIIKSFIITTPDGTKYHFTVSDRTTITTAFECKNLFDNRGSSGDGRESTRAISSWYISKIINYNSTDSITFEYEAGMDWSKRTHQKVITTQDYDGEVVEGLGLYTITEMIHYQNIDYAYCKILKTIKFNGGKVLFHNVQDRLDKVSPSRICDISVINSNNIVIQTTFLDNLSYFSCGRMKLSSITTVGQQNEILDKNDFTYFENYTTPRNPSEVWIDCPRPYYGQDEFGYYNGVTNNNHLVSTPIIYGNGLRRGPIPPNRSYSFEYAKNLTLCKIKNHLGNETEFIYEPNKYSDKVSIGLRIQKIITYDNNRLKKERFFEYNRPSSNFNFLDGTVYTEFKGDYSSSLIGTEFCGILLKDNQAAPKESTVEYYQYDVCLEASYDIQHKSKIYFSQTYIYPNKITKTN
;
A
#
# COMPACT_ATOMS: atom_id res chain seq x y z
N MET A 1 42.49 47.54 -69.41
CA MET A 1 41.66 46.63 -70.24
C MET A 1 41.59 45.28 -69.52
N LYS A 2 40.37 44.77 -69.26
CA LYS A 2 40.04 43.42 -68.75
C LYS A 2 41.01 42.74 -67.74
N ASN A 3 40.67 42.83 -66.45
CA ASN A 3 41.08 41.83 -65.46
C ASN A 3 40.49 40.47 -65.86
N TYR A 4 41.33 39.52 -66.26
CA TYR A 4 40.93 38.13 -66.37
C TYR A 4 40.94 37.50 -64.98
N LEU A 5 39.85 37.72 -64.23
CA LEU A 5 39.53 36.90 -63.07
C LEU A 5 39.37 35.47 -63.59
N ASN A 6 40.18 34.55 -63.08
CA ASN A 6 40.40 33.25 -63.70
C ASN A 6 39.08 32.46 -63.75
N LEU A 7 38.56 32.15 -64.95
CA LEU A 7 37.21 31.60 -65.12
C LEU A 7 37.04 30.26 -64.38
N ASN A 8 38.12 29.48 -64.30
CA ASN A 8 38.18 28.23 -63.54
C ASN A 8 38.09 28.44 -62.02
N LEU A 9 38.60 29.56 -61.49
CA LEU A 9 38.46 29.91 -60.08
C LEU A 9 37.02 30.34 -59.77
N LEU A 10 36.37 31.07 -60.68
CA LEU A 10 34.95 31.40 -60.57
C LEU A 10 34.07 30.14 -60.63
N PHE A 11 34.39 29.21 -61.54
CA PHE A 11 33.67 27.93 -61.65
C PHE A 11 33.86 27.05 -60.41
N ALA A 12 35.06 27.00 -59.83
CA ALA A 12 35.32 26.29 -58.58
C ALA A 12 34.57 26.90 -57.37
N ILE A 13 34.50 28.23 -57.28
CA ILE A 13 33.74 28.93 -56.23
C ILE A 13 32.23 28.69 -56.39
N VAL A 14 31.70 28.69 -57.62
CA VAL A 14 30.28 28.38 -57.88
C VAL A 14 29.97 26.91 -57.58
N LEU A 15 30.86 25.97 -57.91
CA LEU A 15 30.70 24.55 -57.53
C LEU A 15 30.79 24.33 -56.01
N LEU A 16 31.61 25.08 -55.28
CA LEU A 16 31.58 25.03 -53.81
C LEU A 16 30.28 25.60 -53.23
N LEU A 17 29.75 26.70 -53.79
CA LEU A 17 28.51 27.33 -53.35
C LEU A 17 27.24 26.52 -53.71
N CYS A 18 27.26 25.76 -54.81
CA CYS A 18 26.17 24.85 -55.18
C CYS A 18 26.19 23.51 -54.43
N CYS A 19 27.25 23.21 -53.67
CA CYS A 19 27.35 22.01 -52.83
C CYS A 19 26.99 22.25 -51.35
N THR A 20 26.60 23.48 -50.96
CA THR A 20 26.26 23.82 -49.57
C THR A 20 24.76 23.81 -49.23
N ASP A 21 23.88 23.45 -50.16
CA ASP A 21 22.44 23.26 -49.90
C ASP A 21 22.11 21.93 -49.17
N GLN A 22 23.00 21.46 -48.30
CA GLN A 22 22.53 20.66 -47.17
C GLN A 22 21.74 21.58 -46.25
N LYS A 23 20.45 21.30 -46.08
CA LYS A 23 19.65 21.83 -44.98
C LYS A 23 20.20 21.28 -43.67
N ILE A 24 21.24 21.94 -43.15
CA ILE A 24 21.69 21.76 -41.77
C ILE A 24 20.57 22.28 -40.89
N PHE A 25 19.68 21.37 -40.50
CA PHE A 25 18.81 21.59 -39.36
C PHE A 25 19.70 21.69 -38.13
N SER A 26 20.15 22.91 -37.82
CA SER A 26 20.58 23.27 -36.48
C SER A 26 19.32 23.26 -35.59
N GLN A 27 18.86 22.06 -35.25
CA GLN A 27 18.02 21.89 -34.08
C GLN A 27 18.94 22.12 -32.89
N THR A 28 18.78 23.29 -32.25
CA THR A 28 19.30 23.54 -30.91
C THR A 28 18.83 22.40 -30.01
N PHE A 29 19.77 21.58 -29.54
CA PHE A 29 19.50 20.36 -28.76
C PHE A 29 19.14 20.74 -27.31
N ALA A 30 17.95 21.34 -27.15
CA ALA A 30 17.49 21.97 -25.91
C ALA A 30 16.03 21.61 -25.65
N ASP A 31 15.77 20.39 -25.17
CA ASP A 31 14.58 20.05 -24.36
C ASP A 31 14.61 18.65 -23.68
N TYR A 32 15.74 17.94 -23.69
CA TYR A 32 15.83 16.54 -23.20
C TYR A 32 15.94 16.38 -21.67
N THR A 33 15.69 17.43 -20.88
CA THR A 33 15.72 17.37 -19.40
C THR A 33 14.38 16.95 -18.79
N ASN A 34 13.30 16.89 -19.57
CA ASN A 34 11.94 16.58 -19.07
C ASN A 34 11.61 15.07 -19.02
N LEU A 35 12.47 14.26 -18.38
CA LEU A 35 12.15 12.85 -18.08
C LEU A 35 11.19 12.76 -16.87
N LYS A 36 9.91 13.08 -17.09
CA LYS A 36 8.83 12.80 -16.13
C LYS A 36 8.47 11.31 -16.12
N LEU A 37 9.37 10.48 -15.61
CA LEU A 37 9.11 9.06 -15.43
C LEU A 37 8.05 8.83 -14.34
N LEU A 38 7.14 7.93 -14.65
CA LEU A 38 5.84 7.78 -13.99
C LEU A 38 5.98 7.58 -12.46
N ASN A 39 5.22 8.36 -11.68
CA ASN A 39 5.19 8.22 -10.23
C ASN A 39 4.75 6.80 -9.85
N LYS A 40 5.63 6.08 -9.16
CA LYS A 40 5.30 4.83 -8.45
C LYS A 40 4.03 5.03 -7.63
N GLY A 41 3.09 4.09 -7.74
CA GLY A 41 1.76 4.13 -7.10
C GLY A 41 1.75 4.78 -5.72
N LEU A 42 1.11 5.94 -5.65
CA LEU A 42 1.07 6.84 -4.51
C LEU A 42 0.03 6.34 -3.49
N GLN A 43 0.51 5.78 -2.39
CA GLN A 43 -0.33 5.49 -1.22
C GLN A 43 -0.71 6.82 -0.54
N SER A 44 -1.83 7.40 -0.99
CA SER A 44 -2.26 8.77 -0.69
C SER A 44 -3.13 8.91 0.57
N ALA A 45 -3.25 7.85 1.38
CA ALA A 45 -4.28 7.70 2.40
C ALA A 45 -3.74 7.82 3.84
N PRO A 46 -4.47 8.48 4.78
CA PRO A 46 -4.03 8.67 6.16
C PRO A 46 -3.67 7.37 6.88
N PRO A 47 -2.82 7.39 7.93
CA PRO A 47 -2.37 6.20 8.67
C PRO A 47 -3.48 5.22 9.05
N THR A 48 -4.56 5.67 9.71
CA THR A 48 -5.71 4.81 10.07
C THR A 48 -6.38 4.16 8.85
N VAL A 49 -6.45 4.87 7.72
CA VAL A 49 -7.01 4.34 6.47
C VAL A 49 -6.04 3.34 5.83
N SER A 50 -4.75 3.66 5.83
CA SER A 50 -3.67 2.80 5.35
C SER A 50 -3.53 1.50 6.17
N THR A 51 -3.80 1.51 7.47
CA THR A 51 -3.86 0.27 8.26
C THR A 51 -5.11 -0.56 7.95
N LEU A 52 -6.26 0.06 7.66
CA LEU A 52 -7.46 -0.64 7.17
C LEU A 52 -7.26 -1.27 5.78
N MET A 53 -6.51 -0.63 4.87
CA MET A 53 -6.18 -1.21 3.56
C MET A 53 -5.35 -2.49 3.66
N LYS A 54 -4.53 -2.66 4.71
CA LYS A 54 -3.77 -3.90 4.93
C LYS A 54 -4.69 -5.13 4.96
N TYR A 55 -5.87 -5.03 5.55
CA TYR A 55 -6.82 -6.15 5.61
C TYR A 55 -7.41 -6.54 4.23
N VAL A 56 -7.23 -5.71 3.19
CA VAL A 56 -7.64 -6.02 1.81
C VAL A 56 -6.47 -6.58 0.99
N ASP A 57 -5.28 -5.96 1.07
CA ASP A 57 -4.06 -6.47 0.42
C ASP A 57 -3.45 -7.69 1.15
N ALA A 58 -3.95 -8.03 2.35
CA ALA A 58 -3.41 -9.03 3.26
C ALA A 58 -4.49 -9.61 4.19
N PRO A 59 -5.40 -10.45 3.66
CA PRO A 59 -6.53 -10.95 4.43
C PRO A 59 -6.09 -11.83 5.59
N VAL A 60 -6.72 -11.61 6.74
CA VAL A 60 -6.48 -12.37 7.97
C VAL A 60 -6.99 -13.80 7.80
N SER A 61 -6.06 -14.76 7.73
CA SER A 61 -6.36 -16.19 7.66
C SER A 61 -5.18 -17.01 8.20
N TYR A 62 -5.47 -18.15 8.82
CA TYR A 62 -4.42 -19.12 9.17
C TYR A 62 -3.75 -19.75 7.92
N SER A 63 -4.31 -19.59 6.71
CA SER A 63 -3.66 -19.99 5.45
C SER A 63 -2.70 -18.93 4.86
N THR A 64 -2.97 -17.64 5.07
CA THR A 64 -2.01 -16.54 4.82
C THR A 64 -0.97 -16.43 5.93
N GLY A 65 -1.19 -17.14 7.04
CA GLY A 65 -0.34 -17.13 8.22
C GLY A 65 -0.57 -15.94 9.14
N ILE A 66 -1.69 -15.22 8.97
CA ILE A 66 -2.05 -14.03 9.73
C ILE A 66 -3.18 -14.40 10.70
N PRO A 67 -2.92 -14.55 12.00
CA PRO A 67 -3.94 -14.90 12.99
C PRO A 67 -4.96 -13.77 13.18
N ASN A 68 -6.22 -14.12 13.43
CA ASN A 68 -7.25 -13.15 13.80
C ASN A 68 -7.06 -12.71 15.26
N ILE A 69 -6.48 -11.51 15.43
CA ILE A 69 -6.28 -10.87 16.72
C ILE A 69 -7.19 -9.65 16.77
N SER A 70 -8.25 -9.74 17.56
CA SER A 70 -9.28 -8.70 17.69
C SER A 70 -9.81 -8.66 19.11
N VAL A 71 -9.95 -7.44 19.65
CA VAL A 71 -10.60 -7.16 20.94
C VAL A 71 -11.97 -6.54 20.64
N PRO A 72 -13.07 -7.28 20.87
CA PRO A 72 -14.42 -6.73 20.72
C PRO A 72 -14.66 -5.62 21.75
N ILE A 73 -15.22 -4.50 21.30
CA ILE A 73 -15.53 -3.34 22.16
C ILE A 73 -17.02 -3.35 22.49
N TYR A 74 -17.87 -3.35 21.47
CA TYR A 74 -19.32 -3.35 21.60
C TYR A 74 -19.94 -3.82 20.28
N THR A 75 -21.15 -4.36 20.31
CA THR A 75 -21.91 -4.64 19.07
C THR A 75 -23.17 -3.80 19.05
N ILE A 76 -23.20 -2.82 18.15
CA ILE A 76 -24.38 -2.00 17.91
C ILE A 76 -25.46 -2.89 17.31
N LYS A 77 -26.59 -3.02 18.00
CA LYS A 77 -27.80 -3.66 17.48
C LYS A 77 -28.88 -2.59 17.31
N SER A 78 -29.38 -2.45 16.08
CA SER A 78 -30.39 -1.46 15.70
C SER A 78 -31.41 -2.16 14.81
N LYS A 79 -32.53 -2.60 15.40
CA LYS A 79 -33.58 -3.41 14.74
C LYS A 79 -33.00 -4.61 13.96
N GLU A 80 -32.88 -4.49 12.64
CA GLU A 80 -32.37 -5.50 11.71
C GLU A 80 -30.87 -5.33 11.40
N LEU A 81 -30.27 -4.19 11.74
CA LEU A 81 -28.86 -3.88 11.51
C LEU A 81 -28.00 -4.26 12.71
N GLU A 82 -26.88 -4.92 12.45
CA GLU A 82 -25.84 -5.23 13.43
C GLU A 82 -24.49 -4.68 12.95
N LEU A 83 -23.77 -3.97 13.83
CA LEU A 83 -22.45 -3.41 13.56
C LEU A 83 -21.51 -3.73 14.75
N PRO A 84 -20.66 -4.76 14.65
CA PRO A 84 -19.63 -5.02 15.64
C PRO A 84 -18.54 -3.94 15.58
N LEU A 85 -18.14 -3.46 16.76
CA LEU A 85 -17.01 -2.56 16.96
C LEU A 85 -15.88 -3.34 17.63
N SER A 86 -14.68 -3.29 17.07
CA SER A 86 -13.50 -3.95 17.64
C SER A 86 -12.21 -3.19 17.38
N ILE A 87 -11.18 -3.45 18.18
CA ILE A 87 -9.81 -3.02 17.90
C ILE A 87 -9.02 -4.25 17.47
N SER A 88 -8.49 -4.23 16.24
CA SER A 88 -7.88 -5.40 15.59
C SER A 88 -6.43 -5.15 15.23
N TYR A 89 -5.59 -6.19 15.29
CA TYR A 89 -4.15 -6.12 15.02
C TYR A 89 -3.78 -6.90 13.75
N HIS A 90 -2.89 -6.35 12.92
CA HIS A 90 -2.44 -7.01 11.69
C HIS A 90 -1.04 -7.64 11.88
N ALA A 91 -1.02 -8.96 12.10
CA ALA A 91 0.16 -9.68 12.60
C ALA A 91 1.18 -10.13 11.53
N ARG A 92 1.37 -9.36 10.46
CA ARG A 92 2.29 -9.69 9.35
C ARG A 92 3.73 -9.15 9.52
N GLY A 93 3.95 -8.30 10.52
CA GLY A 93 5.20 -7.54 10.69
C GLY A 93 4.98 -6.03 10.59
N ILE A 94 5.92 -5.26 11.12
CA ILE A 94 5.93 -3.79 11.04
C ILE A 94 7.01 -3.37 10.05
N LYS A 95 6.63 -2.64 9.00
CA LYS A 95 7.56 -2.06 8.01
C LYS A 95 8.23 -0.79 8.55
N VAL A 96 9.31 -0.35 7.91
CA VAL A 96 9.98 0.91 8.29
C VAL A 96 9.11 2.14 7.97
N ASP A 97 8.32 2.06 6.89
CA ASP A 97 7.36 3.09 6.48
C ASP A 97 5.99 3.01 7.19
N ASP A 98 5.77 2.02 8.05
CA ASP A 98 4.52 1.85 8.79
C ASP A 98 4.39 2.88 9.91
N GLU A 99 3.25 3.58 9.91
CA GLU A 99 2.90 4.61 10.88
C GLU A 99 1.83 4.10 11.86
N SER A 100 1.79 4.71 13.05
CA SER A 100 0.75 4.40 14.04
C SER A 100 -0.59 5.03 13.66
N SER A 101 -1.66 4.22 13.71
CA SER A 101 -3.05 4.68 13.61
C SER A 101 -3.44 5.53 14.83
N ASP A 102 -4.68 6.02 14.86
CA ASP A 102 -5.30 6.66 16.02
C ASP A 102 -5.40 5.77 17.27
N VAL A 103 -5.23 4.45 17.14
CA VAL A 103 -5.20 3.52 18.29
C VAL A 103 -3.78 3.03 18.62
N GLY A 104 -2.89 2.84 17.64
CA GLY A 104 -1.49 2.44 17.86
C GLY A 104 -0.85 1.70 16.67
N LEU A 105 0.46 1.47 16.72
CA LEU A 105 1.20 0.80 15.64
C LEU A 105 0.69 -0.64 15.39
N GLY A 106 0.34 -0.95 14.14
CA GLY A 106 -0.19 -2.26 13.74
C GLY A 106 -1.64 -2.54 14.14
N TRP A 107 -2.25 -1.67 14.97
CA TRP A 107 -3.65 -1.76 15.39
C TRP A 107 -4.56 -0.89 14.51
N SER A 108 -5.84 -1.24 14.44
CA SER A 108 -6.89 -0.48 13.75
C SER A 108 -8.21 -0.56 14.49
N LEU A 109 -8.92 0.56 14.58
CA LEU A 109 -10.32 0.57 14.98
C LEU A 109 -11.20 0.08 13.82
N ILE A 110 -11.97 -0.96 14.06
CA ILE A 110 -13.05 -1.44 13.19
C ILE A 110 -14.35 -0.86 13.72
N ALA A 111 -14.77 0.30 13.19
CA ALA A 111 -15.98 1.01 13.62
C ALA A 111 -16.66 1.73 12.45
N GLY A 112 -17.10 0.96 11.44
CA GLY A 112 -17.58 1.49 10.17
C GLY A 112 -16.61 1.12 9.04
N GLY A 113 -16.18 2.12 8.26
CA GLY A 113 -15.18 1.93 7.21
C GLY A 113 -15.11 3.05 6.17
N CYS A 114 -14.38 2.79 5.09
CA CYS A 114 -14.13 3.77 4.02
C CYS A 114 -13.85 3.11 2.67
N ILE A 115 -13.92 3.93 1.63
CA ILE A 115 -13.35 3.68 0.30
C ILE A 115 -12.12 4.57 0.18
N THR A 116 -11.02 4.04 -0.34
CA THR A 116 -9.72 4.69 -0.42
C THR A 116 -9.18 4.63 -1.84
N ARG A 117 -8.57 5.70 -2.33
CA ARG A 117 -7.92 5.77 -3.64
C ARG A 117 -6.41 5.63 -3.51
N ILE A 118 -5.85 4.67 -4.24
CA ILE A 118 -4.42 4.59 -4.50
C ILE A 118 -4.20 5.22 -5.87
N VAL A 119 -3.53 6.38 -5.88
CA VAL A 119 -3.30 7.13 -7.11
C VAL A 119 -2.15 6.46 -7.88
N LYS A 120 -2.33 6.20 -9.17
CA LYS A 120 -1.27 5.71 -10.05
C LYS A 120 -1.03 6.75 -11.14
N GLY A 121 0.22 7.19 -11.35
CA GLY A 121 0.48 8.31 -12.23
C GLY A 121 -0.18 9.62 -11.75
N LYS A 122 -1.33 9.95 -12.34
CA LYS A 122 -2.16 11.15 -12.17
C LYS A 122 -3.56 10.79 -11.65
N VAL A 123 -4.33 11.81 -11.27
CA VAL A 123 -5.68 11.64 -10.72
C VAL A 123 -6.71 11.49 -11.85
N ASP A 124 -7.26 10.29 -12.02
CA ASP A 124 -8.20 9.90 -13.10
C ASP A 124 -9.45 10.79 -13.29
N ASP A 125 -9.84 11.58 -12.29
CA ASP A 125 -11.00 12.47 -12.31
C ASP A 125 -10.65 13.97 -12.26
N GLU A 126 -9.36 14.34 -12.33
CA GLU A 126 -8.91 15.72 -12.43
C GLU A 126 -8.84 16.17 -13.90
N TYR A 127 -9.92 16.83 -14.35
CA TYR A 127 -10.06 17.51 -15.66
C TYR A 127 -10.19 16.59 -16.88
N ILE A 128 -11.07 16.97 -17.83
CA ILE A 128 -11.48 16.14 -18.99
C ILE A 128 -10.30 15.74 -19.90
N ARG A 129 -9.19 16.50 -19.88
CA ARG A 129 -8.02 16.26 -20.74
C ARG A 129 -6.99 15.26 -20.18
N TRP A 130 -7.05 14.90 -18.90
CA TRP A 130 -6.00 14.11 -18.22
C TRP A 130 -6.48 12.74 -17.68
N ARG A 131 -7.66 12.26 -18.10
CA ARG A 131 -8.18 10.95 -17.70
C ARG A 131 -7.32 9.81 -18.26
N GLY A 132 -7.16 8.73 -17.50
CA GLY A 132 -6.50 7.50 -17.92
C GLY A 132 -6.90 7.05 -19.32
N VAL A 133 -5.89 6.86 -20.16
CA VAL A 133 -5.97 6.38 -21.53
C VAL A 133 -5.67 4.88 -21.51
N PRO A 134 -6.51 4.01 -22.10
CA PRO A 134 -6.22 2.58 -22.15
C PRO A 134 -4.86 2.30 -22.79
N LEU A 135 -4.04 1.47 -22.14
CA LEU A 135 -2.75 1.03 -22.68
C LEU A 135 -2.97 0.28 -24.01
N LYS A 136 -2.50 0.83 -25.12
CA LYS A 136 -2.57 0.17 -26.43
C LYS A 136 -1.66 -1.04 -26.50
N ASN A 137 -2.19 -2.16 -27.00
CA ASN A 137 -1.41 -3.36 -27.30
C ASN A 137 -0.55 -3.17 -28.56
N ARG A 138 0.47 -4.02 -28.74
CA ARG A 138 1.34 -3.99 -29.94
C ARG A 138 0.57 -4.09 -31.27
N THR A 139 -0.57 -4.78 -31.29
CA THR A 139 -1.45 -4.92 -32.46
C THR A 139 -2.34 -3.70 -32.72
N GLU A 140 -2.42 -2.77 -31.78
CA GLU A 140 -3.21 -1.54 -31.86
C GLU A 140 -2.33 -0.32 -32.19
N ILE A 141 -1.00 -0.49 -32.19
CA ILE A 141 0.00 0.52 -32.58
C ILE A 141 0.36 0.25 -34.05
N VAL A 142 -0.30 0.95 -34.96
CA VAL A 142 -0.25 0.66 -36.41
C VAL A 142 -0.12 1.90 -37.31
N SER A 143 -0.13 3.11 -36.73
CA SER A 143 -0.18 4.38 -37.45
C SER A 143 0.67 5.49 -36.81
N SER A 144 0.91 6.58 -37.53
CA SER A 144 1.58 7.79 -37.01
C SER A 144 0.81 8.48 -35.88
N ASN A 145 -0.51 8.27 -35.76
CA ASN A 145 -1.28 8.73 -34.60
C ASN A 145 -0.91 7.93 -33.33
N ASP A 146 -0.39 6.71 -33.48
CA ASP A 146 0.08 5.90 -32.35
C ASP A 146 1.46 6.31 -31.87
N GLU A 147 2.31 6.86 -32.75
CA GLU A 147 3.57 7.51 -32.38
C GLU A 147 3.32 8.72 -31.47
N SER A 148 2.35 9.58 -31.82
CA SER A 148 1.93 10.70 -30.97
C SER A 148 1.38 10.24 -29.61
N TYR A 149 0.63 9.12 -29.59
CA TYR A 149 0.17 8.51 -28.35
C TYR A 149 1.33 7.98 -27.49
N LEU A 150 2.29 7.25 -28.09
CA LEU A 150 3.46 6.70 -27.41
C LEU A 150 4.38 7.79 -26.86
N LEU A 151 4.58 8.87 -27.62
CA LEU A 151 5.28 10.06 -27.13
C LEU A 151 4.53 10.68 -25.94
N GLY A 152 3.21 10.81 -26.01
CA GLY A 152 2.40 11.29 -24.88
C GLY A 152 2.49 10.39 -23.65
N VAL A 153 2.54 9.06 -23.81
CA VAL A 153 2.76 8.13 -22.67
C VAL A 153 4.17 8.31 -22.10
N ARG A 154 5.19 8.38 -22.97
CA ARG A 154 6.60 8.58 -22.58
C ARG A 154 6.85 9.90 -21.84
N MET A 155 6.17 10.98 -22.24
CA MET A 155 6.26 12.28 -21.57
C MET A 155 5.36 12.39 -20.32
N GLY A 156 4.57 11.35 -20.02
CA GLY A 156 3.60 11.34 -18.92
C GLY A 156 2.35 12.18 -19.18
N ASP A 157 2.15 12.71 -20.40
CA ASP A 157 0.94 13.46 -20.79
C ASP A 157 -0.29 12.54 -20.85
N ASN A 158 -0.14 11.35 -21.45
CA ASN A 158 -1.12 10.28 -21.40
C ASN A 158 -0.82 9.37 -20.23
N ASP A 159 -1.64 9.44 -19.17
CA ASP A 159 -1.59 8.42 -18.13
C ASP A 159 -2.23 7.12 -18.63
N THR A 160 -1.63 5.97 -18.33
CA THR A 160 -2.12 4.64 -18.71
C THR A 160 -2.39 3.74 -17.50
N GLU A 161 -2.19 4.22 -16.28
CA GLU A 161 -2.43 3.45 -15.06
C GLU A 161 -3.70 3.93 -14.33
N TYR A 162 -4.80 3.17 -14.43
CA TYR A 162 -6.02 3.51 -13.70
C TYR A 162 -5.85 3.48 -12.17
N ASP A 163 -6.45 4.46 -11.52
CA ASP A 163 -6.52 4.58 -10.06
C ASP A 163 -7.28 3.40 -9.43
N ARG A 164 -6.68 2.78 -8.41
CA ARG A 164 -7.28 1.65 -7.69
C ARG A 164 -8.05 2.15 -6.48
N PHE A 165 -9.36 1.92 -6.47
CA PHE A 165 -10.22 2.18 -5.31
C PHE A 165 -10.30 0.90 -4.46
N VAL A 166 -10.03 1.01 -3.16
CA VAL A 166 -10.02 -0.10 -2.20
C VAL A 166 -11.02 0.21 -1.10
N TYR A 167 -11.95 -0.71 -0.82
CA TYR A 167 -12.95 -0.52 0.24
C TYR A 167 -12.78 -1.54 1.36
N ASN A 168 -12.98 -1.05 2.60
CA ASN A 168 -13.06 -1.88 3.80
C ASN A 168 -14.09 -1.23 4.74
N PHE A 169 -15.22 -1.91 4.97
CA PHE A 169 -16.27 -1.45 5.87
C PHE A 169 -17.10 -2.61 6.41
N CYS A 170 -17.43 -2.62 7.70
CA CYS A 170 -18.41 -3.56 8.29
C CYS A 170 -18.16 -5.06 7.95
N GLY A 171 -16.90 -5.49 7.83
CA GLY A 171 -16.53 -6.86 7.42
C GLY A 171 -16.56 -7.13 5.90
N ILE A 172 -16.90 -6.13 5.09
CA ILE A 172 -16.92 -6.17 3.63
C ILE A 172 -15.65 -5.50 3.09
N THR A 173 -14.89 -6.24 2.28
CA THR A 173 -13.66 -5.78 1.63
C THR A 173 -13.69 -6.03 0.13
N GLY A 174 -12.86 -5.29 -0.61
CA GLY A 174 -12.64 -5.47 -2.04
C GLY A 174 -11.99 -4.26 -2.70
N SER A 175 -11.82 -4.31 -4.02
CA SER A 175 -11.32 -3.17 -4.80
C SER A 175 -12.07 -3.02 -6.13
N PHE A 176 -11.94 -1.85 -6.76
CA PHE A 176 -12.48 -1.57 -8.08
C PHE A 176 -11.71 -0.45 -8.79
N TYR A 177 -11.96 -0.32 -10.09
CA TYR A 177 -11.45 0.75 -10.94
C TYR A 177 -12.62 1.51 -11.57
N CYS A 178 -12.47 2.82 -11.74
CA CYS A 178 -13.45 3.69 -12.38
C CYS A 178 -13.05 3.94 -13.84
N MET A 179 -13.64 3.20 -14.78
CA MET A 179 -13.31 3.34 -16.21
C MET A 179 -13.84 4.67 -16.79
N LYS A 180 -13.26 5.09 -17.92
CA LYS A 180 -13.49 6.41 -18.55
C LYS A 180 -14.94 6.68 -18.98
N ASP A 181 -15.67 5.62 -19.31
CA ASP A 181 -17.09 5.58 -19.68
C ASP A 181 -18.04 5.55 -18.45
N GLY A 182 -17.49 5.42 -17.24
CA GLY A 182 -18.24 5.28 -16.01
C GLY A 182 -18.49 3.82 -15.59
N VAL A 183 -18.00 2.84 -16.35
CA VAL A 183 -18.08 1.43 -15.95
C VAL A 183 -17.20 1.16 -14.73
N ILE A 184 -17.73 0.43 -13.76
CA ILE A 184 -17.00 -0.01 -12.57
C ILE A 184 -16.49 -1.43 -12.78
N PHE A 185 -15.17 -1.59 -12.80
CA PHE A 185 -14.53 -2.89 -12.87
C PHE A 185 -14.12 -3.33 -11.45
N GLN A 186 -14.87 -4.26 -10.85
CA GLN A 186 -14.58 -4.79 -9.53
C GLN A 186 -13.49 -5.87 -9.58
N TYR A 187 -12.59 -5.86 -8.60
CA TYR A 187 -11.53 -6.86 -8.42
C TYR A 187 -11.39 -7.26 -6.94
N PRO A 188 -11.70 -8.52 -6.56
CA PRO A 188 -12.36 -9.55 -7.38
C PRO A 188 -13.75 -9.12 -7.85
N LEU A 189 -14.33 -9.83 -8.81
CA LEU A 189 -15.73 -9.61 -9.22
C LEU A 189 -16.67 -9.94 -8.04
N THR A 190 -17.66 -9.09 -7.77
CA THR A 190 -18.61 -9.29 -6.66
C THR A 190 -20.01 -8.81 -7.05
N ASP A 191 -21.04 -9.42 -6.46
CA ASP A 191 -22.46 -9.09 -6.70
C ASP A 191 -22.90 -7.74 -6.08
N ARG A 192 -21.97 -6.99 -5.50
CA ARG A 192 -22.25 -5.67 -4.90
C ARG A 192 -22.43 -4.64 -6.00
N LYS A 193 -23.47 -3.80 -5.88
CA LYS A 193 -23.66 -2.64 -6.77
C LYS A 193 -22.92 -1.44 -6.20
N ILE A 194 -22.07 -0.81 -7.02
CA ILE A 194 -21.32 0.40 -6.66
C ILE A 194 -21.84 1.55 -7.51
N ASP A 195 -22.53 2.51 -6.88
CA ASP A 195 -22.97 3.76 -7.50
C ASP A 195 -21.97 4.88 -7.18
N VAL A 196 -21.51 5.60 -8.20
CA VAL A 196 -20.51 6.69 -8.08
C VAL A 196 -21.15 8.03 -8.43
N PHE A 197 -21.03 9.00 -7.53
CA PHE A 197 -21.60 10.33 -7.69
C PHE A 197 -20.49 11.36 -7.92
N LYS A 198 -20.57 12.07 -9.05
CA LYS A 198 -19.58 13.06 -9.51
C LYS A 198 -20.22 14.45 -9.55
N ASP A 199 -19.41 15.50 -9.41
CA ASP A 199 -19.87 16.88 -9.66
C ASP A 199 -19.91 17.24 -11.16
N SER A 200 -20.30 18.47 -11.48
CA SER A 200 -20.41 18.98 -12.85
C SER A 200 -19.08 19.04 -13.62
N VAL A 201 -17.92 18.94 -12.92
CA VAL A 201 -16.58 18.91 -13.52
C VAL A 201 -16.07 17.47 -13.66
N GLY A 202 -16.76 16.50 -13.05
CA GLY A 202 -16.48 15.07 -13.11
C GLY A 202 -15.76 14.51 -11.88
N ILE A 203 -15.48 15.34 -10.86
CA ILE A 203 -14.78 14.93 -9.65
C ILE A 203 -15.70 14.09 -8.77
N ILE A 204 -15.24 12.92 -8.32
CA ILE A 204 -15.99 12.00 -7.46
C ILE A 204 -16.22 12.64 -6.09
N LYS A 205 -17.48 12.69 -5.65
CA LYS A 205 -17.89 13.27 -4.36
C LYS A 205 -18.33 12.24 -3.35
N SER A 206 -18.98 11.16 -3.80
CA SER A 206 -19.49 10.13 -2.91
C SER A 206 -19.76 8.82 -3.64
N PHE A 207 -19.91 7.77 -2.84
CA PHE A 207 -20.28 6.44 -3.30
C PHE A 207 -21.48 5.92 -2.51
N ILE A 208 -22.25 5.03 -3.14
CA ILE A 208 -23.14 4.11 -2.43
C ILE A 208 -22.76 2.69 -2.85
N ILE A 209 -22.48 1.84 -1.87
CA ILE A 209 -22.33 0.40 -2.11
C ILE A 209 -23.61 -0.28 -1.59
N THR A 210 -24.26 -1.06 -2.45
CA THR A 210 -25.43 -1.89 -2.09
C THR A 210 -25.01 -3.36 -2.09
N THR A 211 -25.24 -4.05 -0.99
CA THR A 211 -24.97 -5.49 -0.85
C THR A 211 -26.14 -6.35 -1.36
N PRO A 212 -25.94 -7.66 -1.61
CA PRO A 212 -26.98 -8.53 -2.18
C PRO A 212 -28.24 -8.68 -1.32
N ASP A 213 -28.15 -8.43 -0.02
CA ASP A 213 -29.29 -8.37 0.92
C ASP A 213 -30.13 -7.08 0.77
N GLY A 214 -29.67 -6.11 -0.02
CA GLY A 214 -30.30 -4.80 -0.23
C GLY A 214 -29.84 -3.70 0.73
N THR A 215 -28.96 -4.00 1.69
CA THR A 215 -28.42 -2.99 2.62
C THR A 215 -27.53 -2.00 1.88
N LYS A 216 -27.65 -0.70 2.21
CA LYS A 216 -26.98 0.41 1.53
C LYS A 216 -25.99 1.11 2.45
N TYR A 217 -24.76 1.25 1.98
CA TYR A 217 -23.65 1.89 2.67
C TYR A 217 -23.29 3.17 1.91
N HIS A 218 -23.53 4.32 2.54
CA HIS A 218 -23.30 5.65 1.97
C HIS A 218 -21.93 6.17 2.40
N PHE A 219 -21.11 6.59 1.44
CA PHE A 219 -19.78 7.17 1.68
C PHE A 219 -19.78 8.62 1.19
N THR A 220 -20.17 9.55 2.07
CA THR A 220 -20.40 10.97 1.71
C THR A 220 -19.55 11.96 2.52
N VAL A 221 -18.68 11.47 3.40
CA VAL A 221 -17.71 12.28 4.16
C VAL A 221 -16.34 12.00 3.58
N SER A 222 -15.56 13.01 3.21
CA SER A 222 -14.25 12.81 2.60
C SER A 222 -13.18 13.71 3.19
N ASP A 223 -11.94 13.25 3.16
CA ASP A 223 -10.73 14.06 3.35
C ASP A 223 -10.22 14.57 1.98
N ARG A 224 -9.04 15.20 1.96
CA ARG A 224 -8.29 15.51 0.74
C ARG A 224 -6.80 15.27 0.97
N THR A 225 -6.12 14.78 -0.06
CA THR A 225 -4.67 14.68 -0.08
C THR A 225 -4.12 15.50 -1.24
N THR A 226 -3.18 16.40 -0.94
CA THR A 226 -2.35 17.08 -1.94
C THR A 226 -1.02 16.37 -2.02
N ILE A 227 -0.67 15.86 -3.18
CA ILE A 227 0.62 15.21 -3.43
C ILE A 227 1.47 16.22 -4.18
N THR A 228 2.56 16.66 -3.58
CA THR A 228 3.55 17.53 -4.21
C THR A 228 4.82 16.73 -4.47
N THR A 229 5.14 16.49 -5.74
CA THR A 229 6.38 15.85 -6.15
C THR A 229 7.36 16.92 -6.61
N ALA A 230 8.53 17.00 -5.98
CA ALA A 230 9.68 17.75 -6.47
C ALA A 230 10.75 16.75 -6.93
N PHE A 231 11.42 17.03 -8.05
CA PHE A 231 12.51 16.20 -8.54
C PHE A 231 13.78 17.03 -8.75
N GLU A 232 14.91 16.46 -8.33
CA GLU A 232 16.26 16.98 -8.58
C GLU A 232 16.95 16.07 -9.60
N CYS A 233 17.31 16.61 -10.76
CA CYS A 233 18.00 15.90 -11.83
C CYS A 233 19.51 16.15 -11.81
N LYS A 234 20.29 15.10 -11.54
CA LYS A 234 21.75 15.16 -11.55
C LYS A 234 22.34 14.21 -12.59
N ASN A 235 22.96 14.77 -13.61
CA ASN A 235 23.80 13.99 -14.52
C ASN A 235 25.08 13.56 -13.79
N LEU A 236 25.40 12.26 -13.77
CA LEU A 236 26.59 11.76 -13.06
C LEU A 236 27.91 11.97 -13.82
N PHE A 237 27.87 12.47 -15.05
CA PHE A 237 29.05 12.66 -15.91
C PHE A 237 29.32 14.12 -16.31
N ASP A 238 28.40 15.06 -16.07
CA ASP A 238 28.65 16.48 -16.26
C ASP A 238 28.71 17.22 -14.91
N ASN A 239 29.82 17.91 -14.65
CA ASN A 239 30.00 18.75 -13.47
C ASN A 239 29.33 20.14 -13.62
N ARG A 240 28.70 20.43 -14.77
CA ARG A 240 28.06 21.73 -15.08
C ARG A 240 26.61 21.85 -14.57
N GLY A 241 26.40 21.55 -13.29
CA GLY A 241 25.17 21.92 -12.55
C GLY A 241 23.94 21.04 -12.81
N SER A 242 22.92 21.23 -11.97
CA SER A 242 21.66 20.46 -12.02
C SER A 242 20.89 20.70 -13.31
N SER A 243 20.43 19.62 -13.93
CA SER A 243 19.72 19.65 -15.22
C SER A 243 18.21 19.89 -15.02
N GLY A 244 17.88 21.02 -14.41
CA GLY A 244 16.51 21.50 -14.16
C GLY A 244 15.88 20.96 -12.87
N ASP A 245 15.26 21.86 -12.11
CA ASP A 245 14.37 21.54 -11.00
C ASP A 245 12.92 21.60 -11.49
N GLY A 246 12.12 20.58 -11.18
CA GLY A 246 10.70 20.57 -11.50
C GLY A 246 9.84 20.23 -10.29
N ARG A 247 8.66 20.83 -10.24
CA ARG A 247 7.67 20.62 -9.17
C ARG A 247 6.29 20.41 -9.77
N GLU A 248 5.70 19.27 -9.46
CA GLU A 248 4.31 18.94 -9.77
C GLU A 248 3.49 18.90 -8.49
N SER A 249 2.20 19.22 -8.58
CA SER A 249 1.28 19.13 -7.46
C SER A 249 -0.09 18.70 -7.96
N THR A 250 -0.57 17.59 -7.42
CA THR A 250 -1.83 16.93 -7.82
C THR A 250 -2.74 16.84 -6.60
N ARG A 251 -4.05 17.07 -6.77
CA ARG A 251 -5.00 17.12 -5.65
C ARG A 251 -6.09 16.08 -5.80
N ALA A 252 -6.08 15.09 -4.91
CA ALA A 252 -7.06 14.01 -4.87
C ALA A 252 -7.98 14.14 -3.66
N ILE A 253 -9.21 13.66 -3.79
CA ILE A 253 -9.88 13.04 -2.65
C ILE A 253 -9.30 11.63 -2.53
N SER A 254 -8.73 11.33 -1.37
CA SER A 254 -8.02 10.07 -1.08
C SER A 254 -8.91 9.08 -0.34
N SER A 255 -9.79 9.54 0.55
CA SER A 255 -10.69 8.69 1.34
C SER A 255 -12.13 9.21 1.34
N TRP A 256 -13.10 8.30 1.21
CA TRP A 256 -14.52 8.52 1.46
C TRP A 256 -14.96 7.62 2.60
N TYR A 257 -15.25 8.22 3.75
CA TYR A 257 -15.72 7.57 4.96
C TYR A 257 -17.22 7.29 4.91
N ILE A 258 -17.64 6.20 5.52
CA ILE A 258 -19.06 5.86 5.67
C ILE A 258 -19.78 6.92 6.51
N SER A 259 -20.94 7.38 6.05
CA SER A 259 -21.78 8.36 6.76
C SER A 259 -23.11 7.77 7.22
N LYS A 260 -23.62 6.74 6.52
CA LYS A 260 -24.89 6.10 6.84
C LYS A 260 -24.96 4.65 6.33
N ILE A 261 -25.52 3.77 7.15
CA ILE A 261 -26.00 2.43 6.77
C ILE A 261 -27.53 2.47 6.77
N ILE A 262 -28.19 1.92 5.75
CA ILE A 262 -29.65 1.81 5.66
C ILE A 262 -30.00 0.36 5.33
N ASN A 263 -30.94 -0.26 6.07
CA ASN A 263 -31.41 -1.61 5.77
C ASN A 263 -32.22 -1.66 4.46
N TYR A 264 -32.41 -2.87 3.92
CA TYR A 264 -33.06 -3.10 2.62
C TYR A 264 -34.45 -2.43 2.47
N ASN A 265 -35.26 -2.42 3.53
CA ASN A 265 -36.61 -1.83 3.56
C ASN A 265 -36.62 -0.34 3.98
N SER A 266 -35.46 0.26 4.28
CA SER A 266 -35.30 1.66 4.72
C SER A 266 -36.05 2.05 6.00
N THR A 267 -36.38 1.09 6.87
CA THR A 267 -37.03 1.35 8.18
C THR A 267 -36.04 1.55 9.34
N ASP A 268 -34.75 1.30 9.12
CA ASP A 268 -33.70 1.54 10.11
C ASP A 268 -32.41 2.09 9.49
N SER A 269 -31.62 2.80 10.31
CA SER A 269 -30.31 3.29 9.89
C SER A 269 -29.36 3.54 11.04
N ILE A 270 -28.08 3.29 10.77
CA ILE A 270 -26.95 3.72 11.62
C ILE A 270 -26.27 4.90 10.93
N THR A 271 -26.00 5.99 11.65
CA THR A 271 -25.34 7.19 11.11
C THR A 271 -24.02 7.48 11.80
N PHE A 272 -23.07 8.03 11.05
CA PHE A 272 -21.70 8.30 11.49
C PHE A 272 -21.43 9.80 11.38
N GLU A 273 -20.95 10.39 12.48
CA GLU A 273 -20.62 11.81 12.59
C GLU A 273 -19.13 11.97 12.83
N TYR A 274 -18.52 12.87 12.05
CA TYR A 274 -17.08 13.13 12.03
C TYR A 274 -16.81 14.57 12.44
N GLU A 275 -15.68 14.77 13.11
CA GLU A 275 -15.12 16.09 13.38
C GLU A 275 -13.87 16.37 12.53
N ALA A 276 -13.45 17.62 12.51
CA ALA A 276 -12.22 18.03 11.83
C ALA A 276 -11.00 17.62 12.66
N GLY A 277 -10.15 16.78 12.08
CA GLY A 277 -8.76 16.63 12.54
C GLY A 277 -7.90 17.79 12.06
N MET A 278 -6.71 17.95 12.65
CA MET A 278 -5.73 18.90 12.11
C MET A 278 -5.12 18.34 10.81
N ASP A 279 -4.78 19.26 9.92
CA ASP A 279 -4.00 18.96 8.72
C ASP A 279 -2.56 18.58 9.12
N TRP A 280 -1.94 17.68 8.37
CA TRP A 280 -0.58 17.19 8.64
C TRP A 280 0.06 16.66 7.36
N SER A 281 1.38 16.51 7.33
CA SER A 281 2.12 16.08 6.14
C SER A 281 3.04 14.90 6.41
N LYS A 282 3.22 14.04 5.40
CA LYS A 282 4.26 13.00 5.36
C LYS A 282 5.18 13.26 4.17
N ARG A 283 6.48 13.19 4.40
CA ARG A 283 7.48 13.12 3.31
C ARG A 283 7.78 11.67 2.97
N THR A 284 7.80 11.35 1.68
CA THR A 284 8.32 10.09 1.13
C THR A 284 9.50 10.40 0.21
N HIS A 285 10.48 9.50 0.20
CA HIS A 285 11.73 9.65 -0.55
C HIS A 285 11.84 8.52 -1.56
N GLN A 286 11.94 8.83 -2.85
CA GLN A 286 12.19 7.86 -3.92
C GLN A 286 13.41 8.28 -4.74
N LYS A 287 14.39 7.38 -4.84
CA LYS A 287 15.53 7.55 -5.74
C LYS A 287 15.28 6.74 -7.01
N VAL A 288 15.29 7.40 -8.16
CA VAL A 288 15.20 6.78 -9.48
C VAL A 288 16.57 6.95 -10.16
N ILE A 289 17.04 5.91 -10.83
CA ILE A 289 18.25 5.96 -11.64
C ILE A 289 17.84 5.62 -13.07
N THR A 290 18.12 6.53 -13.99
CA THR A 290 17.81 6.34 -15.42
C THR A 290 19.09 6.26 -16.23
N THR A 291 19.15 5.30 -17.14
CA THR A 291 20.25 5.09 -18.07
C THR A 291 19.71 5.22 -19.48
N GLN A 292 20.18 6.20 -20.25
CA GLN A 292 19.85 6.31 -21.65
C GLN A 292 21.02 5.78 -22.49
N ASP A 293 20.72 4.80 -23.34
CA ASP A 293 21.64 4.34 -24.39
C ASP A 293 21.39 5.14 -25.68
N TYR A 294 22.44 5.36 -26.45
CA TYR A 294 22.42 6.08 -27.72
C TYR A 294 23.03 5.19 -28.80
N ASP A 295 22.19 4.37 -29.43
CA ASP A 295 22.49 3.67 -30.69
C ASP A 295 22.56 4.69 -31.86
N GLY A 296 23.61 5.51 -31.84
CA GLY A 296 24.11 6.20 -33.04
C GLY A 296 25.22 5.36 -33.67
N GLU A 297 25.42 5.47 -35.00
CA GLU A 297 26.50 4.75 -35.69
C GLU A 297 27.86 4.99 -34.99
N VAL A 298 28.40 3.94 -34.40
CA VAL A 298 29.57 4.01 -33.54
C VAL A 298 30.81 4.27 -34.38
N VAL A 299 31.33 5.50 -34.33
CA VAL A 299 32.76 5.72 -34.55
C VAL A 299 33.49 5.01 -33.40
N GLU A 300 34.41 4.11 -33.75
CA GLU A 300 35.02 3.15 -32.83
C GLU A 300 35.45 3.78 -31.49
N GLY A 301 34.85 3.30 -30.39
CA GLY A 301 35.36 3.49 -29.03
C GLY A 301 34.70 4.54 -28.14
N LEU A 302 33.74 5.35 -28.62
CA LEU A 302 33.08 6.39 -27.80
C LEU A 302 31.54 6.38 -27.92
N GLY A 303 30.89 5.39 -27.30
CA GLY A 303 29.47 5.47 -26.99
C GLY A 303 29.20 6.58 -25.96
N LEU A 304 28.34 7.55 -26.30
CA LEU A 304 27.95 8.64 -25.42
C LEU A 304 26.77 8.22 -24.54
N TYR A 305 27.06 7.63 -23.38
CA TYR A 305 26.04 7.26 -22.39
C TYR A 305 25.79 8.39 -21.38
N THR A 306 24.52 8.73 -21.13
CA THR A 306 24.14 9.65 -20.05
C THR A 306 23.44 8.89 -18.92
N ILE A 307 23.98 9.00 -17.70
CA ILE A 307 23.26 8.63 -16.48
C ILE A 307 22.66 9.89 -15.88
N THR A 308 21.34 9.89 -15.71
CA THR A 308 20.67 10.87 -14.86
C THR A 308 20.20 10.14 -13.60
N GLU A 309 20.77 10.53 -12.47
CA GLU A 309 20.18 10.25 -11.17
C GLU A 309 19.06 11.26 -10.92
N MET A 310 17.86 10.78 -10.64
CA MET A 310 16.71 11.62 -10.32
C MET A 310 16.19 11.31 -8.92
N ILE A 311 16.43 12.23 -7.98
CA ILE A 311 15.91 12.10 -6.62
C ILE A 311 14.53 12.77 -6.59
N HIS A 312 13.50 11.97 -6.31
CA HIS A 312 12.12 12.40 -6.18
C HIS A 312 11.78 12.55 -4.69
N TYR A 313 11.49 13.79 -4.30
CA TYR A 313 10.97 14.14 -2.99
C TYR A 313 9.46 14.32 -3.12
N GLN A 314 8.69 13.47 -2.44
CA GLN A 314 7.24 13.57 -2.39
C GLN A 314 6.83 14.11 -1.02
N ASN A 315 6.08 15.20 -1.02
CA ASN A 315 5.40 15.70 0.17
C ASN A 315 3.90 15.44 0.01
N ILE A 316 3.34 14.66 0.92
CA ILE A 316 1.94 14.25 0.93
C ILE A 316 1.26 15.03 2.06
N ASP A 317 0.52 16.07 1.69
CA ASP A 317 -0.20 16.95 2.61
C ASP A 317 -1.65 16.47 2.75
N TYR A 318 -2.02 16.04 3.95
CA TYR A 318 -3.36 15.59 4.30
C TYR A 318 -4.15 16.76 4.87
N ALA A 319 -5.22 17.14 4.17
CA ALA A 319 -6.02 18.33 4.46
C ALA A 319 -7.50 17.97 4.70
N TYR A 320 -8.15 18.75 5.56
CA TYR A 320 -9.54 18.54 5.99
C TYR A 320 -9.79 17.15 6.62
N CYS A 321 -8.77 16.60 7.30
CA CYS A 321 -8.78 15.30 7.97
C CYS A 321 -10.10 15.04 8.72
N LYS A 322 -10.59 13.80 8.66
CA LYS A 322 -11.85 13.39 9.29
C LYS A 322 -11.59 12.38 10.40
N ILE A 323 -12.11 12.68 11.59
CA ILE A 323 -11.99 11.81 12.76
C ILE A 323 -13.40 11.41 13.18
N LEU A 324 -13.63 10.12 13.40
CA LEU A 324 -14.92 9.62 13.86
C LEU A 324 -15.19 10.15 15.28
N LYS A 325 -16.35 10.76 15.48
CA LYS A 325 -16.77 11.37 16.75
C LYS A 325 -17.93 10.60 17.38
N THR A 326 -18.90 10.18 16.57
CA THR A 326 -20.12 9.54 17.07
C THR A 326 -20.72 8.58 16.05
N ILE A 327 -21.21 7.44 16.51
CA ILE A 327 -22.15 6.57 15.76
C ILE A 327 -23.51 6.64 16.45
N LYS A 328 -24.59 6.95 15.73
CA LYS A 328 -25.97 7.00 16.26
C LYS A 328 -26.82 5.90 15.63
N PHE A 329 -27.70 5.32 16.44
CA PHE A 329 -28.56 4.19 16.06
C PHE A 329 -29.83 4.18 16.93
N ASN A 330 -30.83 3.34 16.61
CA ASN A 330 -32.13 3.39 17.29
C ASN A 330 -32.06 3.08 18.80
N GLY A 331 -31.01 2.35 19.24
CA GLY A 331 -30.77 2.03 20.66
C GLY A 331 -29.95 3.06 21.44
N GLY A 332 -29.41 4.10 20.78
CA GLY A 332 -28.55 5.10 21.43
C GLY A 332 -27.41 5.62 20.55
N LYS A 333 -26.23 5.78 21.14
CA LYS A 333 -25.02 6.29 20.46
C LYS A 333 -23.73 5.73 21.05
N VAL A 334 -22.68 5.66 20.23
CA VAL A 334 -21.30 5.43 20.67
C VAL A 334 -20.52 6.71 20.44
N LEU A 335 -19.86 7.22 21.47
CA LEU A 335 -18.95 8.37 21.41
C LEU A 335 -17.51 7.89 21.32
N PHE A 336 -16.70 8.59 20.54
CA PHE A 336 -15.26 8.40 20.43
C PHE A 336 -14.61 9.68 20.93
N HIS A 337 -13.82 9.59 22.01
CA HIS A 337 -13.11 10.75 22.55
C HIS A 337 -11.71 10.80 21.93
N ASN A 338 -11.49 11.86 21.16
CA ASN A 338 -10.25 12.11 20.43
C ASN A 338 -9.43 13.19 21.15
N VAL A 339 -8.11 12.99 21.24
CA VAL A 339 -7.17 13.95 21.82
C VAL A 339 -5.97 14.17 20.91
N GLN A 340 -5.39 15.38 20.97
CA GLN A 340 -4.35 15.88 20.06
C GLN A 340 -3.02 16.09 20.79
N ASP A 341 -2.49 15.02 21.37
CA ASP A 341 -1.29 15.00 22.23
C ASP A 341 -0.20 14.00 21.74
N ARG A 342 -0.30 13.54 20.49
CA ARG A 342 0.64 12.58 19.91
C ARG A 342 2.03 13.17 19.71
N LEU A 343 3.02 12.59 20.40
CA LEU A 343 4.43 12.99 20.32
C LEU A 343 5.10 12.52 19.02
N ASP A 344 4.55 11.50 18.36
CA ASP A 344 5.10 11.02 17.10
C ASP A 344 4.78 11.95 15.91
N LYS A 345 3.83 12.89 16.04
CA LYS A 345 3.44 13.87 15.02
C LYS A 345 2.95 13.27 13.69
N VAL A 346 2.58 11.98 13.64
CA VAL A 346 2.10 11.32 12.41
C VAL A 346 0.61 11.09 12.49
N SER A 347 -0.18 12.00 11.90
CA SER A 347 -1.56 12.28 12.29
C SER A 347 -1.64 12.80 13.73
N PRO A 348 -2.29 13.95 13.99
CA PRO A 348 -2.22 14.63 15.29
C PRO A 348 -3.02 13.93 16.39
N SER A 349 -3.97 13.05 16.05
CA SER A 349 -4.99 12.56 16.97
C SER A 349 -4.87 11.08 17.33
N ARG A 350 -5.24 10.77 18.57
CA ARG A 350 -5.48 9.41 19.07
C ARG A 350 -6.85 9.32 19.74
N ILE A 351 -7.43 8.13 19.75
CA ILE A 351 -8.64 7.83 20.52
C ILE A 351 -8.19 7.45 21.93
N CYS A 352 -8.70 8.15 22.96
CA CYS A 352 -8.41 7.83 24.36
C CYS A 352 -9.45 6.88 24.97
N ASP A 353 -10.73 7.05 24.63
CA ASP A 353 -11.79 6.14 25.03
C ASP A 353 -12.97 6.10 24.06
N ILE A 354 -13.77 5.04 24.19
CA ILE A 354 -14.98 4.77 23.43
C ILE A 354 -16.10 4.52 24.44
N SER A 355 -17.13 5.38 24.45
CA SER A 355 -18.21 5.36 25.43
C SER A 355 -19.56 5.02 24.79
N VAL A 356 -20.21 3.96 25.27
CA VAL A 356 -21.50 3.47 24.74
C VAL A 356 -22.64 4.01 25.60
N ILE A 357 -23.61 4.68 24.97
CA ILE A 357 -24.70 5.39 25.63
C ILE A 357 -26.04 4.93 25.07
N ASN A 358 -26.99 4.55 25.95
CA ASN A 358 -28.33 4.12 25.53
C ASN A 358 -29.25 5.31 25.16
N SER A 359 -30.45 5.00 24.67
CA SER A 359 -31.51 5.98 24.34
C SER A 359 -31.92 6.89 25.51
N ASN A 360 -31.71 6.46 26.76
CA ASN A 360 -31.97 7.25 27.98
C ASN A 360 -30.78 8.17 28.37
N ASN A 361 -29.75 8.29 27.51
CA ASN A 361 -28.49 8.99 27.77
C ASN A 361 -27.65 8.45 28.95
N ILE A 362 -27.85 7.19 29.34
CA ILE A 362 -27.02 6.52 30.36
C ILE A 362 -25.82 5.85 29.67
N VAL A 363 -24.61 6.09 30.18
CA VAL A 363 -23.39 5.36 29.79
C VAL A 363 -23.52 3.91 30.28
N ILE A 364 -23.50 2.96 29.35
CA ILE A 364 -23.60 1.52 29.63
C ILE A 364 -22.21 0.96 29.96
N GLN A 365 -21.21 1.37 29.18
CA GLN A 365 -19.82 0.96 29.31
C GLN A 365 -18.90 2.02 28.67
N THR A 366 -17.66 2.07 29.14
CA THR A 366 -16.58 2.85 28.52
C THR A 366 -15.34 1.98 28.36
N THR A 367 -14.74 2.03 27.18
CA THR A 367 -13.49 1.34 26.85
C THR A 367 -12.36 2.35 26.74
N PHE A 368 -11.38 2.27 27.62
CA PHE A 368 -10.17 3.08 27.62
C PHE A 368 -9.04 2.40 26.83
N LEU A 369 -8.29 3.21 26.08
CA LEU A 369 -7.12 2.79 25.32
C LEU A 369 -5.87 3.41 25.97
N ASP A 370 -4.99 2.58 26.51
CA ASP A 370 -3.67 3.02 26.97
C ASP A 370 -2.71 3.08 25.78
N ASN A 371 -2.70 4.22 25.10
CA ASN A 371 -1.85 4.50 23.93
C ASN A 371 -0.96 5.74 24.12
N LEU A 372 -0.59 6.05 25.37
CA LEU A 372 0.39 7.10 25.71
C LEU A 372 1.85 6.64 25.64
N SER A 373 2.07 5.33 25.51
CA SER A 373 3.40 4.74 25.38
C SER A 373 3.92 4.81 23.95
N TYR A 374 5.25 4.79 23.79
CA TYR A 374 5.92 4.78 22.49
C TYR A 374 6.96 3.65 22.43
N PHE A 375 7.19 3.12 21.23
CA PHE A 375 8.34 2.25 20.96
C PHE A 375 9.65 3.06 20.98
N SER A 376 10.79 2.38 21.07
CA SER A 376 12.14 3.00 21.01
C SER A 376 12.40 3.85 19.75
N CYS A 377 11.67 3.59 18.65
CA CYS A 377 11.69 4.37 17.41
C CYS A 377 10.77 5.61 17.43
N GLY A 378 10.11 5.92 18.54
CA GLY A 378 9.21 7.06 18.67
C GLY A 378 7.91 6.94 17.86
N ARG A 379 7.34 5.73 17.74
CA ARG A 379 6.02 5.45 17.17
C ARG A 379 5.04 5.06 18.29
N MET A 380 3.80 5.57 18.26
CA MET A 380 2.79 5.36 19.32
C MET A 380 2.42 3.88 19.46
N LYS A 381 2.35 3.37 20.70
CA LYS A 381 2.13 1.97 21.09
C LYS A 381 0.86 1.84 21.91
N LEU A 382 0.01 0.86 21.58
CA LEU A 382 -1.13 0.47 22.41
C LEU A 382 -0.65 -0.54 23.47
N SER A 383 -0.60 -0.13 24.73
CA SER A 383 -0.13 -0.95 25.87
C SER A 383 -1.25 -1.79 26.48
N SER A 384 -2.48 -1.27 26.57
CA SER A 384 -3.64 -2.05 27.01
C SER A 384 -4.98 -1.48 26.51
N ILE A 385 -6.03 -2.31 26.55
CA ILE A 385 -7.43 -1.90 26.44
C ILE A 385 -8.14 -2.33 27.73
N THR A 386 -8.92 -1.43 28.34
CA THR A 386 -9.74 -1.73 29.54
C THR A 386 -11.18 -1.28 29.31
N THR A 387 -12.15 -2.19 29.40
CA THR A 387 -13.59 -1.90 29.34
C THR A 387 -14.19 -1.97 30.73
N VAL A 388 -14.86 -0.90 31.15
CA VAL A 388 -15.61 -0.82 32.41
C VAL A 388 -17.10 -0.67 32.17
N GLY A 389 -17.91 -1.18 33.09
CA GLY A 389 -19.37 -1.03 33.09
C GLY A 389 -19.83 0.24 33.81
N GLN A 390 -21.14 0.34 34.00
CA GLN A 390 -21.81 1.53 34.55
C GLN A 390 -21.39 1.85 36.00
N GLN A 391 -20.90 0.87 36.76
CA GLN A 391 -20.50 1.02 38.17
C GLN A 391 -18.96 1.11 38.33
N ASN A 392 -18.24 1.34 37.22
CA ASN A 392 -16.77 1.28 37.10
C ASN A 392 -16.17 -0.12 37.41
N GLU A 393 -16.98 -1.16 37.34
CA GLU A 393 -16.53 -2.55 37.37
C GLU A 393 -15.78 -2.90 36.08
N ILE A 394 -14.65 -3.59 36.17
CA ILE A 394 -13.90 -4.05 34.98
C ILE A 394 -14.69 -5.21 34.35
N LEU A 395 -15.16 -5.01 33.12
CA LEU A 395 -15.85 -6.02 32.31
C LEU A 395 -14.85 -6.83 31.48
N ASP A 396 -13.83 -6.17 30.94
CA ASP A 396 -12.67 -6.82 30.34
C ASP A 396 -11.43 -5.91 30.41
N LYS A 397 -10.25 -6.51 30.36
CA LYS A 397 -8.98 -5.81 30.13
C LYS A 397 -7.99 -6.77 29.47
N ASN A 398 -7.26 -6.24 28.50
CA ASN A 398 -6.20 -6.94 27.77
C ASN A 398 -4.94 -6.06 27.76
N ASP A 399 -3.85 -6.58 28.31
CA ASP A 399 -2.49 -5.99 28.29
C ASP A 399 -1.68 -6.59 27.13
N PHE A 400 -0.89 -5.76 26.44
CA PHE A 400 -0.17 -6.12 25.22
C PHE A 400 1.35 -6.10 25.42
N THR A 401 2.04 -7.13 24.95
CA THR A 401 3.51 -7.20 24.92
C THR A 401 4.00 -7.39 23.49
N TYR A 402 5.11 -6.74 23.16
CA TYR A 402 5.70 -6.72 21.82
C TYR A 402 7.16 -7.18 21.86
N PHE A 403 7.70 -7.65 20.74
CA PHE A 403 9.15 -7.79 20.58
C PHE A 403 9.79 -6.40 20.48
N GLU A 404 10.67 -6.04 21.41
CA GLU A 404 11.37 -4.73 21.40
C GLU A 404 12.90 -4.92 21.52
N ASN A 405 13.41 -6.05 20.99
CA ASN A 405 14.81 -6.48 21.09
C ASN A 405 15.79 -5.56 20.33
N TYR A 406 15.31 -4.79 19.36
CA TYR A 406 16.14 -3.93 18.51
C TYR A 406 15.58 -2.51 18.39
N THR A 407 16.47 -1.52 18.36
CA THR A 407 16.11 -0.17 17.92
C THR A 407 15.89 -0.19 16.41
N THR A 408 14.70 0.23 15.97
CA THR A 408 14.36 0.34 14.55
C THR A 408 14.49 1.80 14.08
N PRO A 409 14.82 2.03 12.81
CA PRO A 409 14.65 3.34 12.20
C PRO A 409 13.18 3.73 12.17
N ARG A 410 12.93 5.03 12.19
CA ARG A 410 11.67 5.65 11.82
C ARG A 410 11.87 6.38 10.49
N ASN A 411 10.84 6.44 9.64
CA ASN A 411 10.84 7.34 8.48
C ASN A 411 11.03 8.81 8.98
N PRO A 412 12.04 9.55 8.51
CA PRO A 412 12.28 10.93 8.90
C PRO A 412 11.27 11.87 8.23
N SER A 413 10.08 11.98 8.79
CA SER A 413 9.06 12.92 8.34
C SER A 413 9.48 14.41 8.43
N GLU A 414 10.59 14.74 9.11
CA GLU A 414 10.99 16.11 9.45
C GLU A 414 12.32 16.60 8.81
N VAL A 415 13.12 15.76 8.15
CA VAL A 415 14.51 16.14 7.76
C VAL A 415 14.64 16.53 6.29
N TRP A 416 15.24 17.71 6.03
CA TRP A 416 15.40 18.27 4.69
C TRP A 416 16.68 17.85 3.95
N ILE A 417 17.70 17.35 4.66
CA ILE A 417 18.99 16.91 4.09
C ILE A 417 19.39 15.61 4.81
N ASP A 418 19.70 14.58 4.02
CA ASP A 418 20.04 13.21 4.44
C ASP A 418 18.99 12.46 5.29
N CYS A 419 18.21 11.62 4.61
CA CYS A 419 17.48 10.53 5.24
C CYS A 419 18.49 9.61 5.98
N PRO A 420 18.31 9.31 7.29
CA PRO A 420 19.38 8.72 8.09
C PRO A 420 19.64 7.29 7.62
N ARG A 421 20.92 6.91 7.47
CA ARG A 421 21.33 5.59 6.91
C ARG A 421 20.54 4.37 7.44
N PRO A 422 20.18 4.27 8.75
CA PRO A 422 19.30 3.24 9.25
C PRO A 422 17.95 3.09 8.51
N TYR A 423 17.35 4.16 7.99
CA TYR A 423 16.12 4.10 7.18
C TYR A 423 16.29 3.25 5.93
N TYR A 424 17.48 3.22 5.32
CA TYR A 424 17.75 2.39 4.15
C TYR A 424 18.05 0.93 4.51
N GLY A 425 18.06 0.57 5.79
CA GLY A 425 18.20 -0.80 6.30
C GLY A 425 16.94 -1.65 6.13
N GLN A 426 16.42 -1.72 4.91
CA GLN A 426 15.18 -2.44 4.60
C GLN A 426 15.44 -3.60 3.63
N ASP A 427 14.71 -4.70 3.82
CA ASP A 427 14.65 -5.78 2.84
C ASP A 427 13.94 -5.34 1.53
N GLU A 428 13.82 -6.26 0.57
CA GLU A 428 13.12 -6.00 -0.70
C GLU A 428 11.63 -5.60 -0.53
N PHE A 429 11.02 -5.86 0.62
CA PHE A 429 9.60 -5.68 0.90
C PHE A 429 9.29 -4.56 1.91
N GLY A 430 10.30 -3.91 2.47
CA GLY A 430 10.19 -2.77 3.40
C GLY A 430 10.25 -3.11 4.89
N TYR A 431 10.58 -4.36 5.26
CA TYR A 431 10.84 -4.73 6.65
C TYR A 431 12.27 -4.36 7.04
N TYR A 432 12.47 -3.95 8.29
CA TYR A 432 13.81 -3.66 8.80
C TYR A 432 14.67 -4.93 8.79
N ASN A 433 15.89 -4.84 8.27
CA ASN A 433 16.81 -5.98 8.18
C ASN A 433 18.10 -5.84 9.02
N GLY A 434 18.21 -4.76 9.81
CA GLY A 434 19.37 -4.51 10.68
C GLY A 434 20.58 -3.88 10.00
N VAL A 435 20.52 -3.61 8.69
CA VAL A 435 21.64 -3.04 7.93
C VAL A 435 21.72 -1.53 8.14
N THR A 436 22.84 -1.03 8.67
CA THR A 436 23.00 0.40 9.03
C THR A 436 23.89 1.20 8.07
N ASN A 437 24.53 0.54 7.10
CA ASN A 437 25.45 1.16 6.13
C ASN A 437 24.82 1.41 4.74
N ASN A 438 23.57 1.00 4.51
CA ASN A 438 22.85 1.35 3.28
C ASN A 438 22.65 2.87 3.18
N ASN A 439 22.74 3.40 1.96
CA ASN A 439 22.57 4.82 1.62
C ASN A 439 21.51 5.05 0.52
N HIS A 440 20.88 3.99 0.01
CA HIS A 440 19.71 4.00 -0.87
C HIS A 440 19.03 2.62 -0.85
N LEU A 441 17.87 2.50 -1.50
CA LEU A 441 17.14 1.23 -1.69
C LEU A 441 17.29 0.63 -3.10
N VAL A 442 17.99 1.30 -4.02
CA VAL A 442 18.14 0.87 -5.42
C VAL A 442 19.05 -0.35 -5.53
N SER A 443 18.47 -1.53 -5.83
CA SER A 443 19.17 -2.83 -5.82
C SER A 443 20.02 -3.13 -7.07
N THR A 444 19.99 -2.29 -8.10
CA THR A 444 20.65 -2.53 -9.39
C THR A 444 22.04 -1.87 -9.46
N PRO A 445 23.13 -2.64 -9.70
CA PRO A 445 24.40 -2.05 -10.10
C PRO A 445 24.33 -1.64 -11.56
N ILE A 446 24.79 -0.43 -11.87
CA ILE A 446 24.88 0.04 -13.25
C ILE A 446 26.13 -0.61 -13.92
N ILE A 447 25.91 -1.30 -15.03
CA ILE A 447 26.95 -2.00 -15.82
C ILE A 447 26.99 -1.36 -17.22
N TYR A 448 28.18 -0.96 -17.66
CA TYR A 448 28.41 -0.47 -19.02
C TYR A 448 29.23 -1.45 -19.86
N GLY A 449 29.23 -1.23 -21.18
CA GLY A 449 30.18 -1.84 -22.10
C GLY A 449 31.63 -1.71 -21.59
N ASN A 450 32.48 -2.64 -22.03
CA ASN A 450 33.84 -2.88 -21.53
C ASN A 450 33.95 -3.42 -20.10
N GLY A 451 32.84 -3.89 -19.49
CA GLY A 451 32.87 -4.72 -18.27
C GLY A 451 33.20 -3.98 -16.96
N LEU A 452 33.26 -2.65 -16.99
CA LEU A 452 33.51 -1.82 -15.81
C LEU A 452 32.19 -1.52 -15.07
N ARG A 453 32.14 -1.87 -13.77
CA ARG A 453 31.06 -1.42 -12.88
C ARG A 453 31.18 0.09 -12.64
N ARG A 454 30.17 0.86 -13.04
CA ARG A 454 30.10 2.31 -12.80
C ARG A 454 28.69 2.72 -12.39
N GLY A 455 28.39 2.51 -11.10
CA GLY A 455 27.16 2.90 -10.43
C GLY A 455 27.32 2.78 -8.93
N PRO A 456 26.32 3.17 -8.13
CA PRO A 456 26.39 3.02 -6.70
C PRO A 456 26.37 1.52 -6.31
N ILE A 457 26.99 1.19 -5.18
CA ILE A 457 27.09 -0.20 -4.71
C ILE A 457 25.67 -0.67 -4.30
N PRO A 458 25.18 -1.82 -4.79
CA PRO A 458 23.87 -2.33 -4.40
C PRO A 458 23.74 -2.45 -2.87
N PRO A 459 22.66 -1.93 -2.27
CA PRO A 459 22.41 -2.00 -0.84
C PRO A 459 22.14 -3.44 -0.43
N ASN A 460 22.48 -3.80 0.81
CA ASN A 460 22.09 -5.09 1.35
C ASN A 460 20.61 -5.04 1.74
N ARG A 461 19.75 -5.58 0.87
CA ARG A 461 18.29 -5.72 1.07
C ARG A 461 17.88 -7.18 1.34
N SER A 462 18.81 -7.98 1.86
CA SER A 462 18.51 -9.34 2.32
C SER A 462 17.48 -9.30 3.46
N TYR A 463 16.57 -10.27 3.47
CA TYR A 463 15.60 -10.47 4.54
C TYR A 463 16.30 -10.91 5.84
N SER A 464 15.80 -10.46 6.99
CA SER A 464 16.23 -10.96 8.31
C SER A 464 15.05 -11.06 9.28
N PHE A 465 14.74 -12.28 9.71
CA PHE A 465 13.60 -12.58 10.58
C PHE A 465 13.66 -11.87 11.94
N GLU A 466 14.84 -11.83 12.57
CA GLU A 466 15.03 -11.23 13.89
C GLU A 466 14.72 -9.73 13.91
N TYR A 467 15.01 -9.03 12.81
CA TYR A 467 14.67 -7.61 12.66
C TYR A 467 13.24 -7.41 12.14
N ALA A 468 12.76 -8.27 11.23
CA ALA A 468 11.39 -8.21 10.70
C ALA A 468 10.31 -8.50 11.75
N LYS A 469 10.61 -9.31 12.78
CA LYS A 469 9.69 -9.60 13.90
C LYS A 469 9.62 -8.48 14.95
N ASN A 470 10.55 -7.53 14.92
CA ASN A 470 10.62 -6.48 15.92
C ASN A 470 9.42 -5.52 15.81
N LEU A 471 9.02 -4.95 16.95
CA LEU A 471 7.79 -4.18 17.19
C LEU A 471 6.48 -4.96 17.02
N THR A 472 6.50 -6.28 16.81
CA THR A 472 5.26 -7.06 16.64
C THR A 472 4.71 -7.60 17.94
N LEU A 473 3.38 -7.70 18.04
CA LEU A 473 2.67 -8.24 19.19
C LEU A 473 3.04 -9.72 19.41
N CYS A 474 3.63 -10.01 20.57
CA CYS A 474 4.07 -11.35 20.97
C CYS A 474 3.19 -11.96 22.07
N LYS A 475 2.50 -11.13 22.89
CA LYS A 475 1.64 -11.63 23.96
C LYS A 475 0.45 -10.72 24.25
N ILE A 476 -0.68 -11.34 24.61
CA ILE A 476 -1.85 -10.70 25.22
C ILE A 476 -2.06 -11.33 26.59
N LYS A 477 -2.30 -10.53 27.62
CA LYS A 477 -2.72 -11.01 28.96
C LYS A 477 -4.06 -10.40 29.32
N ASN A 478 -5.03 -11.20 29.75
CA ASN A 478 -6.32 -10.68 30.19
C ASN A 478 -6.39 -10.49 31.72
N HIS A 479 -7.42 -9.77 32.19
CA HIS A 479 -7.66 -9.51 33.61
C HIS A 479 -7.85 -10.76 34.48
N LEU A 480 -8.24 -11.91 33.89
CA LEU A 480 -8.41 -13.19 34.58
C LEU A 480 -7.09 -13.96 34.75
N GLY A 481 -5.97 -13.41 34.29
CA GLY A 481 -4.65 -14.05 34.36
C GLY A 481 -4.39 -15.07 33.25
N ASN A 482 -5.24 -15.12 32.21
CA ASN A 482 -4.97 -15.91 31.02
C ASN A 482 -3.97 -15.16 30.12
N GLU A 483 -2.99 -15.87 29.58
CA GLU A 483 -1.99 -15.31 28.66
C GLU A 483 -2.04 -16.04 27.31
N THR A 484 -2.02 -15.29 26.21
CA THR A 484 -1.94 -15.82 24.84
C THR A 484 -0.65 -15.34 24.20
N GLU A 485 0.25 -16.27 23.88
CA GLU A 485 1.53 -16.00 23.22
C GLU A 485 1.48 -16.33 21.73
N PHE A 486 2.11 -15.49 20.91
CA PHE A 486 2.19 -15.61 19.47
C PHE A 486 3.65 -15.80 19.05
N ILE A 487 3.96 -16.99 18.54
CA ILE A 487 5.29 -17.36 18.06
C ILE A 487 5.23 -17.42 16.54
N TYR A 488 6.08 -16.62 15.89
CA TYR A 488 6.12 -16.46 14.44
C TYR A 488 7.28 -17.23 13.82
N GLU A 489 7.22 -17.41 12.52
CA GLU A 489 8.32 -17.84 11.66
C GLU A 489 8.36 -17.00 10.37
N PRO A 490 9.43 -17.06 9.56
CA PRO A 490 9.47 -16.38 8.26
C PRO A 490 8.36 -16.91 7.34
N ASN A 491 7.60 -16.03 6.68
CA ASN A 491 6.72 -16.50 5.61
C ASN A 491 7.56 -16.78 4.36
N LYS A 492 7.72 -18.05 4.01
CA LYS A 492 8.61 -18.55 2.96
C LYS A 492 7.88 -18.97 1.70
N TYR A 493 8.49 -18.69 0.55
CA TYR A 493 8.16 -19.29 -0.75
C TYR A 493 9.35 -20.11 -1.25
N SER A 494 9.19 -21.43 -1.21
CA SER A 494 10.29 -22.39 -1.33
C SER A 494 11.42 -22.05 -0.32
N ASP A 495 12.63 -22.55 -0.54
CA ASP A 495 13.82 -22.19 0.25
C ASP A 495 14.50 -20.90 -0.23
N LYS A 496 13.88 -20.17 -1.18
CA LYS A 496 14.52 -19.07 -1.92
C LYS A 496 14.12 -17.68 -1.46
N VAL A 497 12.86 -17.44 -1.07
CA VAL A 497 12.34 -16.11 -0.76
C VAL A 497 11.60 -16.13 0.58
N SER A 498 11.80 -15.09 1.40
CA SER A 498 11.08 -14.85 2.66
C SER A 498 10.55 -13.43 2.68
N ILE A 499 9.31 -13.24 3.15
CA ILE A 499 8.62 -11.94 3.22
C ILE A 499 7.96 -11.83 4.60
N GLY A 500 8.25 -10.78 5.36
CA GLY A 500 7.56 -10.50 6.63
C GLY A 500 7.53 -11.71 7.57
N LEU A 501 6.36 -12.00 8.14
CA LEU A 501 6.15 -13.04 9.15
C LEU A 501 4.89 -13.86 8.87
N ARG A 502 4.84 -15.07 9.42
CA ARG A 502 3.60 -15.85 9.62
C ARG A 502 3.58 -16.50 11.00
N ILE A 503 2.39 -16.82 11.51
CA ILE A 503 2.22 -17.52 12.78
C ILE A 503 2.69 -18.97 12.68
N GLN A 504 3.57 -19.40 13.58
CA GLN A 504 4.03 -20.78 13.72
C GLN A 504 3.27 -21.50 14.84
N LYS A 505 3.09 -20.82 15.98
CA LYS A 505 2.44 -21.39 17.16
C LYS A 505 1.68 -20.32 17.95
N ILE A 506 0.50 -20.66 18.46
CA ILE A 506 -0.23 -19.86 19.46
C ILE A 506 -0.32 -20.68 20.74
N ILE A 507 0.18 -20.14 21.84
CA ILE A 507 0.12 -20.78 23.15
C ILE A 507 -0.87 -20.03 24.02
N THR A 508 -1.66 -20.75 24.81
CA THR A 508 -2.57 -20.19 25.81
C THR A 508 -2.32 -20.81 27.18
N TYR A 509 -2.17 -19.92 28.16
CA TYR A 509 -2.00 -20.21 29.58
C TYR A 509 -3.19 -19.67 30.35
N ASP A 510 -3.50 -20.30 31.48
CA ASP A 510 -4.44 -19.86 32.52
C ASP A 510 -3.67 -19.89 33.83
N ASN A 511 -3.46 -18.72 34.43
CA ASN A 511 -2.74 -18.58 35.70
C ASN A 511 -1.39 -19.33 35.69
N ASN A 512 -0.60 -19.04 34.65
CA ASN A 512 0.72 -19.64 34.33
C ASN A 512 0.71 -21.17 34.04
N ARG A 513 -0.46 -21.82 33.95
CA ARG A 513 -0.57 -23.23 33.55
C ARG A 513 -0.92 -23.32 32.07
N LEU A 514 -0.17 -24.13 31.33
CA LEU A 514 -0.44 -24.41 29.93
C LEU A 514 -1.84 -25.01 29.75
N LYS A 515 -2.66 -24.44 28.86
CA LYS A 515 -4.01 -24.93 28.54
C LYS A 515 -4.16 -25.46 27.14
N LYS A 516 -3.56 -24.77 26.16
CA LYS A 516 -3.67 -25.13 24.75
C LYS A 516 -2.56 -24.48 23.94
N GLU A 517 -1.90 -25.31 23.16
CA GLU A 517 -0.98 -24.96 22.09
C GLU A 517 -1.65 -25.26 20.76
N ARG A 518 -1.57 -24.34 19.81
CA ARG A 518 -1.91 -24.53 18.40
C ARG A 518 -0.66 -24.40 17.56
N PHE A 519 -0.39 -25.37 16.70
CA PHE A 519 0.76 -25.39 15.79
C PHE A 519 0.28 -25.33 14.35
N PHE A 520 0.86 -24.43 13.55
CA PHE A 520 0.47 -24.20 12.16
C PHE A 520 1.58 -24.69 11.22
N GLU A 521 1.24 -25.62 10.33
CA GLU A 521 2.18 -26.18 9.35
C GLU A 521 1.75 -25.83 7.91
N TYR A 522 2.67 -25.31 7.10
CA TYR A 522 2.39 -24.77 5.77
C TYR A 522 3.18 -25.51 4.70
N ASN A 523 2.51 -26.01 3.66
CA ASN A 523 3.16 -26.58 2.48
C ASN A 523 2.69 -25.88 1.19
N ARG A 524 3.43 -26.14 0.11
CA ARG A 524 3.17 -25.59 -1.24
C ARG A 524 2.82 -24.09 -1.19
N PRO A 525 3.69 -23.23 -0.61
CA PRO A 525 3.46 -21.80 -0.62
C PRO A 525 3.29 -21.34 -2.06
N SER A 526 2.11 -20.80 -2.34
CA SER A 526 1.73 -20.25 -3.63
C SER A 526 1.90 -18.74 -3.59
N SER A 527 2.21 -18.15 -4.74
CA SER A 527 2.29 -16.71 -4.91
C SER A 527 1.73 -16.33 -6.27
N ASN A 528 1.14 -15.14 -6.34
CA ASN A 528 0.73 -14.53 -7.61
C ASN A 528 1.94 -14.07 -8.45
N PHE A 529 3.16 -14.18 -7.90
CA PHE A 529 4.41 -13.84 -8.56
C PHE A 529 5.29 -15.09 -8.72
N ASN A 530 5.75 -15.35 -9.95
CA ASN A 530 6.64 -16.48 -10.25
C ASN A 530 8.10 -16.10 -9.98
N PHE A 531 8.56 -16.29 -8.74
CA PHE A 531 9.97 -16.06 -8.35
C PHE A 531 10.97 -17.10 -8.91
N LEU A 532 10.50 -18.10 -9.69
CA LEU A 532 11.34 -19.16 -10.23
C LEU A 532 11.79 -18.88 -11.67
N ASP A 533 11.01 -18.15 -12.46
CA ASP A 533 11.48 -17.61 -13.72
C ASP A 533 12.40 -16.41 -13.47
N GLY A 534 13.65 -16.51 -13.96
CA GLY A 534 14.64 -15.44 -13.85
C GLY A 534 14.24 -14.15 -14.56
N THR A 535 13.19 -14.18 -15.39
CA THR A 535 12.59 -13.00 -16.03
C THR A 535 11.98 -12.04 -15.01
N VAL A 536 11.38 -12.52 -13.92
CA VAL A 536 10.84 -11.64 -12.86
C VAL A 536 11.99 -10.88 -12.18
N TYR A 537 13.14 -11.53 -11.98
CA TYR A 537 14.38 -10.88 -11.55
C TYR A 537 15.01 -9.96 -12.62
N THR A 538 14.48 -9.87 -13.84
CA THR A 538 14.86 -8.87 -14.86
C THR A 538 13.79 -7.82 -15.14
N GLU A 539 12.51 -8.12 -14.88
CA GLU A 539 11.41 -7.14 -14.86
C GLU A 539 11.52 -6.24 -13.61
N PHE A 540 12.03 -6.76 -12.49
CA PHE A 540 12.57 -5.91 -11.40
C PHE A 540 13.83 -5.10 -11.77
N LYS A 541 14.34 -5.20 -13.01
CA LYS A 541 15.55 -4.48 -13.49
C LYS A 541 15.33 -3.61 -14.73
N GLY A 542 14.11 -3.55 -15.29
CA GLY A 542 13.79 -2.69 -16.42
C GLY A 542 12.34 -2.22 -16.34
N ASP A 543 12.14 -0.91 -16.42
CA ASP A 543 10.88 -0.16 -16.42
C ASP A 543 9.59 -0.99 -16.31
N TYR A 544 9.17 -1.29 -15.08
CA TYR A 544 7.79 -1.27 -14.57
C TYR A 544 7.84 -1.65 -13.08
N SER A 545 8.32 -0.73 -12.23
CA SER A 545 8.37 -0.96 -10.77
C SER A 545 6.96 -0.87 -10.16
N SER A 546 6.13 -1.88 -10.43
CA SER A 546 4.90 -2.11 -9.69
C SER A 546 5.25 -2.14 -8.20
N SER A 547 4.56 -1.31 -7.42
CA SER A 547 4.67 -1.36 -5.97
C SER A 547 4.32 -2.78 -5.50
N LEU A 548 5.23 -3.45 -4.80
CA LEU A 548 5.09 -4.77 -4.16
C LEU A 548 4.05 -4.76 -3.02
N ILE A 549 2.84 -4.32 -3.33
CA ILE A 549 1.66 -4.22 -2.48
C ILE A 549 0.73 -5.35 -2.93
N GLY A 550 0.73 -6.45 -2.16
CA GLY A 550 -0.08 -7.64 -2.44
C GLY A 550 0.70 -8.95 -2.63
N THR A 551 2.03 -8.98 -2.41
CA THR A 551 2.79 -10.25 -2.39
C THR A 551 2.64 -10.98 -1.06
N GLU A 552 1.59 -11.78 -0.95
CA GLU A 552 1.45 -12.77 0.11
C GLU A 552 1.92 -14.14 -0.41
N PHE A 553 2.46 -14.96 0.49
CA PHE A 553 2.56 -16.40 0.27
C PHE A 553 1.41 -17.08 0.97
N CYS A 554 0.46 -17.57 0.18
CA CYS A 554 -0.63 -18.40 0.69
C CYS A 554 -0.11 -19.84 0.79
N GLY A 555 0.06 -20.34 2.00
CA GLY A 555 0.37 -21.75 2.24
C GLY A 555 -0.91 -22.58 2.26
N ILE A 556 -0.82 -23.82 1.79
CA ILE A 556 -1.79 -24.83 2.19
C ILE A 556 -1.51 -25.13 3.66
N LEU A 557 -2.43 -24.74 4.55
CA LEU A 557 -2.38 -25.10 5.96
C LEU A 557 -2.65 -26.60 6.07
N LEU A 558 -1.58 -27.39 6.28
CA LEU A 558 -1.65 -28.84 6.37
C LEU A 558 -2.33 -29.32 7.65
N LYS A 559 -2.11 -28.57 8.74
CA LYS A 559 -2.48 -28.99 10.08
C LYS A 559 -2.54 -27.79 11.04
N ASP A 560 -3.60 -27.74 11.84
CA ASP A 560 -3.67 -27.04 13.13
C ASP A 560 -3.79 -28.11 14.22
N ASN A 561 -2.68 -28.40 14.93
CA ASN A 561 -2.69 -29.37 16.03
C ASN A 561 -2.97 -28.68 17.37
N GLN A 562 -3.91 -29.20 18.15
CA GLN A 562 -4.16 -28.78 19.52
C GLN A 562 -3.60 -29.78 20.54
N ALA A 563 -2.94 -29.28 21.60
CA ALA A 563 -2.46 -30.06 22.75
C ALA A 563 -2.30 -29.14 23.98
N ALA A 564 -2.47 -29.54 25.24
CA ALA A 564 -3.08 -30.75 25.82
C ALA A 564 -3.69 -30.33 27.18
N PRO A 565 -4.66 -31.09 27.73
CA PRO A 565 -4.25 -32.25 28.54
C PRO A 565 -4.58 -33.61 27.89
N LYS A 566 -4.13 -34.69 28.53
CA LYS A 566 -4.40 -36.08 28.12
C LYS A 566 -5.89 -36.44 28.30
N GLU A 567 -6.68 -36.25 27.26
CA GLU A 567 -7.81 -37.11 26.85
C GLU A 567 -8.43 -36.53 25.57
N SER A 568 -9.14 -37.40 24.83
CA SER A 568 -9.84 -37.17 23.56
C SER A 568 -9.03 -36.94 22.26
N THR A 569 -9.59 -37.57 21.24
CA THR A 569 -9.28 -37.69 19.82
C THR A 569 -8.77 -36.43 19.09
N VAL A 570 -7.70 -36.62 18.29
CA VAL A 570 -7.25 -35.68 17.26
C VAL A 570 -8.20 -35.72 16.06
N GLU A 571 -8.89 -34.61 15.78
CA GLU A 571 -9.58 -34.41 14.51
C GLU A 571 -8.63 -33.81 13.47
N TYR A 572 -8.66 -34.32 12.24
CA TYR A 572 -7.84 -33.85 11.13
C TYR A 572 -8.71 -32.98 10.20
N TYR A 573 -8.26 -31.76 9.95
CA TYR A 573 -8.88 -30.84 8.99
C TYR A 573 -7.91 -30.60 7.83
N GLN A 574 -8.20 -31.21 6.68
CA GLN A 574 -7.51 -30.95 5.42
C GLN A 574 -8.20 -29.78 4.71
N TYR A 575 -7.46 -28.71 4.44
CA TYR A 575 -7.92 -27.59 3.62
C TYR A 575 -7.19 -27.62 2.28
N ASP A 576 -7.85 -28.12 1.23
CA ASP A 576 -7.30 -28.07 -0.12
C ASP A 576 -7.39 -26.64 -0.67
N VAL A 577 -6.28 -25.90 -0.65
CA VAL A 577 -6.16 -24.60 -1.32
C VAL A 577 -5.45 -24.81 -2.65
N CYS A 578 -6.23 -25.07 -3.69
CA CYS A 578 -5.75 -25.02 -5.07
C CYS A 578 -5.63 -23.56 -5.52
N LEU A 579 -4.40 -23.04 -5.55
CA LEU A 579 -4.03 -21.89 -6.35
C LEU A 579 -3.24 -22.38 -7.56
N GLU A 580 -3.96 -22.74 -8.62
CA GLU A 580 -3.39 -23.06 -9.92
C GLU A 580 -3.26 -21.78 -10.76
N ALA A 581 -2.07 -21.55 -11.29
CA ALA A 581 -1.86 -20.75 -12.49
C ALA A 581 -1.33 -21.68 -13.57
N SER A 582 -2.09 -21.86 -14.65
CA SER A 582 -1.66 -22.58 -15.85
C SER A 582 -1.51 -21.59 -17.01
N TYR A 583 -0.35 -21.63 -17.66
CA TYR A 583 0.00 -20.76 -18.78
C TYR A 583 -0.26 -21.52 -20.08
N ASP A 584 -1.41 -21.29 -20.72
CA ASP A 584 -1.62 -21.76 -22.10
C ASP A 584 -0.85 -20.84 -23.06
N ILE A 585 0.17 -21.43 -23.70
CA ILE A 585 1.09 -20.77 -24.62
C ILE A 585 0.38 -20.33 -25.92
N GLN A 586 -0.80 -20.87 -26.25
CA GLN A 586 -1.37 -20.74 -27.60
C GLN A 586 -2.48 -19.68 -27.78
N HIS A 587 -3.23 -19.27 -26.74
CA HIS A 587 -4.43 -18.42 -26.92
C HIS A 587 -4.38 -17.10 -26.15
N LYS A 588 -3.69 -16.10 -26.72
CA LYS A 588 -3.48 -14.74 -26.15
C LYS A 588 -4.73 -13.85 -26.12
N SER A 589 -5.75 -14.19 -25.32
CA SER A 589 -6.80 -13.23 -24.97
C SER A 589 -7.58 -13.63 -23.71
N LYS A 590 -7.66 -12.68 -22.76
CA LYS A 590 -8.38 -12.70 -21.47
C LYS A 590 -7.65 -13.43 -20.32
N ILE A 591 -7.28 -12.64 -19.32
CA ILE A 591 -6.87 -13.10 -18.00
C ILE A 591 -8.13 -13.16 -17.13
N TYR A 592 -8.38 -14.29 -16.47
CA TYR A 592 -9.44 -14.43 -15.48
C TYR A 592 -8.82 -14.74 -14.13
N PHE A 593 -9.23 -13.98 -13.11
CA PHE A 593 -8.91 -14.24 -11.71
C PHE A 593 -10.19 -14.61 -10.98
N SER A 594 -10.12 -15.56 -10.05
CA SER A 594 -11.25 -15.89 -9.18
C SER A 594 -10.78 -16.14 -7.75
N GLN A 595 -11.59 -15.68 -6.80
CA GLN A 595 -11.58 -16.18 -5.43
C GLN A 595 -12.56 -17.36 -5.40
N THR A 596 -12.05 -18.59 -5.26
CA THR A 596 -12.90 -19.77 -5.09
C THR A 596 -13.30 -19.92 -3.62
N TYR A 597 -14.57 -20.23 -3.37
CA TYR A 597 -15.11 -20.43 -2.02
C TYR A 597 -14.44 -21.58 -1.27
N ILE A 598 -14.28 -21.42 0.04
CA ILE A 598 -13.83 -22.49 0.95
C ILE A 598 -15.00 -23.46 1.16
N TYR A 599 -14.91 -24.67 0.61
CA TYR A 599 -15.78 -25.78 1.00
C TYR A 599 -15.05 -26.70 1.99
N PRO A 600 -15.56 -26.89 3.22
CA PRO A 600 -15.00 -27.89 4.14
C PRO A 600 -15.42 -29.29 3.69
N ASN A 601 -14.56 -29.97 2.92
CA ASN A 601 -14.78 -31.37 2.53
C ASN A 601 -14.57 -32.31 3.72
N LYS A 602 -15.67 -32.72 4.37
CA LYS A 602 -15.67 -33.72 5.44
C LYS A 602 -15.46 -35.13 4.87
N ILE A 603 -14.21 -35.50 4.60
CA ILE A 603 -13.86 -36.87 4.24
C ILE A 603 -13.83 -37.73 5.50
N THR A 604 -14.89 -38.50 5.72
CA THR A 604 -14.92 -39.51 6.78
C THR A 604 -14.29 -40.79 6.25
N LYS A 605 -13.07 -41.13 6.70
CA LYS A 605 -12.51 -42.48 6.56
C LYS A 605 -12.65 -43.24 7.87
N THR A 606 -13.45 -44.29 7.86
CA THR A 606 -13.50 -45.28 8.93
C THR A 606 -12.42 -46.34 8.69
N ASN A 607 -11.48 -46.43 9.64
CA ASN A 607 -10.46 -47.46 9.87
C ASN A 607 -9.78 -48.08 8.63
#